data_AF-A0A100Y667-F1
#
_entry.id   AF-A0A100Y667-F1
#
_cell.length_a   1.000
_cell.length_b   1.000
_cell.length_c   1.000
_cell.angle_alpha   90.00
_cell.angle_beta   90.00
_cell.angle_gamma   90.00
#
_symmetry.space_group_name_H-M   'P 1'
#
loop_
_entity.id
_entity.type
_entity.pdbx_description
1 polymer ?
#
loop_
_entity_poly.entity_id
_entity_poly.type
_entity_poly.pdbx_seq_one_letter_code
_entity_poly.pdbx_strand_id
1 'polypeptide(L)' 'MSALDRARRLLDEPPPPQVPGQLAADLPALPRPHPPLVCDVPQPRHDGRVRPYPCGPRCDHHAPRPRPAG' A
#
# COMPACT_ATOMS: atom_id res chain seq x y z
N MET A 1 -3.74 25.40 -25.18
CA MET A 1 -3.69 24.10 -24.47
C MET A 1 -2.28 23.88 -23.95
N SER A 2 -2.13 23.58 -22.66
CA SER A 2 -0.83 23.38 -22.03
C SER A 2 -0.26 21.98 -22.29
N ALA A 3 1.01 21.76 -21.95
CA ALA A 3 1.60 20.41 -21.98
C ALA A 3 0.90 19.46 -21.00
N LEU A 4 0.44 19.97 -19.86
CA LEU A 4 -0.28 19.21 -18.85
C LEU A 4 -1.67 18.77 -19.35
N ASP A 5 -2.37 19.64 -20.08
CA ASP A 5 -3.67 19.29 -20.67
C ASP A 5 -3.54 18.17 -21.71
N ARG A 6 -2.43 18.15 -22.47
CA ARG A 6 -2.13 17.09 -23.43
C ARG A 6 -1.77 15.78 -22.74
N ALA A 7 -0.95 15.83 -21.69
CA ALA A 7 -0.59 14.65 -20.91
C ALA A 7 -1.82 14.00 -20.26
N ARG A 8 -2.75 14.81 -19.74
CA ARG A 8 -3.97 14.31 -19.10
C ARG A 8 -4.87 13.55 -20.07
N ARG A 9 -5.04 14.08 -21.30
CA ARG A 9 -5.80 13.39 -22.36
C ARG A 9 -5.25 12.01 -22.72
N LEU A 10 -3.92 11.86 -22.75
CA LEU A 10 -3.29 10.56 -23.05
C LEU A 10 -3.50 9.53 -21.95
N LEU A 11 -3.69 9.96 -20.69
CA LEU A 11 -3.98 9.07 -19.57
C LEU A 11 -5.46 8.68 -19.49
N ASP A 12 -6.35 9.56 -19.95
CA ASP A 12 -7.80 9.32 -19.95
C ASP A 12 -8.25 8.44 -21.13
N GLU A 13 -7.42 8.28 -22.17
CA GLU A 13 -7.73 7.43 -23.33
C GLU A 13 -7.65 5.94 -22.94
N PRO A 14 -8.70 5.14 -23.20
CA PRO A 14 -8.68 3.72 -22.88
C PRO A 14 -7.57 3.00 -23.65
N PRO A 15 -6.95 1.95 -23.06
CA PRO A 15 -5.93 1.19 -23.76
C PRO A 15 -6.52 0.55 -25.03
N PRO A 16 -5.72 0.41 -26.10
CA PRO A 16 -6.17 -0.23 -27.33
C PRO A 16 -6.57 -1.69 -27.05
N PRO A 17 -7.54 -2.23 -27.81
CA PRO A 17 -7.96 -3.62 -27.65
C PRO A 17 -6.79 -4.56 -27.94
N GLN A 18 -6.69 -5.64 -27.17
CA GLN A 18 -5.71 -6.69 -27.41
C GLN A 18 -6.05 -7.45 -28.69
N VAL A 19 -5.10 -7.59 -29.60
CA VAL A 19 -5.26 -8.41 -30.82
C VAL A 19 -4.69 -9.83 -30.62
N PRO A 20 -5.26 -10.86 -31.28
CA PRO A 20 -4.70 -12.22 -31.22
C PRO A 20 -3.22 -12.24 -31.61
N GLY A 21 -2.38 -12.88 -30.78
CA GLY A 21 -0.93 -12.95 -30.99
C GLY A 21 -0.12 -11.82 -30.34
N GLN A 22 -0.76 -10.81 -29.74
CA GLN A 22 -0.07 -9.89 -28.85
C GLN A 22 0.26 -10.59 -27.52
N LEU A 23 1.52 -10.54 -27.12
CA LEU A 23 1.93 -10.82 -25.75
C LEU A 23 1.24 -9.83 -24.81
N ALA A 24 0.58 -10.36 -23.78
CA ALA A 24 0.11 -9.53 -22.68
C ALA A 24 1.32 -8.80 -22.08
N ALA A 25 1.24 -7.49 -21.95
CA ALA A 25 2.24 -6.75 -21.19
C ALA A 25 2.25 -7.31 -19.77
N ASP A 26 3.44 -7.65 -19.25
CA ASP A 26 3.67 -7.96 -17.83
C ASP A 26 3.47 -6.69 -17.00
N LEU A 27 2.22 -6.24 -16.94
CA LEU A 27 1.80 -5.29 -15.93
C LEU A 27 1.89 -6.02 -14.59
N PRO A 28 2.57 -5.45 -13.58
CA PRO A 28 2.54 -6.04 -12.26
C PRO A 28 1.07 -6.21 -11.86
N ALA A 29 0.66 -7.47 -11.68
CA ALA A 29 -0.67 -7.78 -11.19
C ALA A 29 -0.94 -6.91 -9.97
N LEU A 30 -2.14 -6.31 -9.89
CA LEU A 30 -2.56 -5.50 -8.75
C LEU A 30 -2.10 -6.19 -7.46
N PRO A 31 -1.44 -5.47 -6.53
CA PRO A 31 -0.89 -6.08 -5.34
C PRO A 31 -1.99 -6.88 -4.65
N ARG A 32 -1.76 -8.19 -4.50
CA ARG A 32 -2.67 -9.04 -3.74
C ARG A 32 -2.88 -8.39 -2.38
N PRO A 33 -4.12 -8.29 -1.87
CA PRO A 33 -4.34 -7.71 -0.55
C PRO A 33 -3.49 -8.46 0.46
N HIS A 34 -2.52 -7.76 1.05
CA HIS A 34 -1.72 -8.32 2.14
C HIS A 34 -2.66 -8.64 3.31
N PRO A 35 -2.45 -9.76 4.03
CA PRO A 35 -3.21 -10.03 5.23
C PRO A 35 -3.07 -8.85 6.21
N PRO A 36 -4.11 -8.53 6.99
CA PRO A 36 -4.04 -7.46 7.97
C PRO A 36 -2.92 -7.76 8.98
N LEU A 37 -2.11 -6.76 9.29
CA LEU A 37 -1.09 -6.87 10.34
C LEU A 37 -1.76 -7.08 11.69
N VAL A 38 -1.28 -8.06 12.45
CA VAL A 38 -1.74 -8.39 13.80
C VAL A 38 -0.66 -7.98 14.80
N CYS A 39 -1.05 -7.54 16.00
CA CYS A 39 -0.12 -7.21 17.06
C CYS A 39 0.46 -8.48 17.68
N ASP A 40 1.79 -8.61 17.71
CA ASP A 40 2.49 -9.84 18.15
C ASP A 40 2.68 -9.95 19.67
N VAL A 41 1.98 -9.12 20.44
CA VAL A 41 2.18 -8.99 21.89
C VAL A 41 1.21 -9.95 22.59
N PRO A 42 1.70 -10.98 23.32
CA PRO A 42 0.86 -12.03 23.93
C PRO A 42 0.13 -11.54 25.19
N GLN A 43 -0.66 -10.46 25.06
CA GLN A 43 -1.43 -9.84 26.12
C GLN A 43 -2.84 -9.56 25.59
N PRO A 44 -3.90 -9.70 26.41
CA PRO A 44 -5.28 -9.61 25.92
C PRO A 44 -5.72 -8.20 25.52
N ARG A 45 -4.97 -7.16 25.88
CA ARG A 45 -5.35 -5.76 25.66
C ARG A 45 -4.75 -5.25 24.35
N HIS A 46 -5.59 -5.07 23.35
CA HIS A 46 -5.22 -4.45 22.08
C HIS A 46 -6.18 -3.30 21.78
N ASP A 47 -5.65 -2.17 21.30
CA ASP A 47 -6.44 -1.06 20.78
C ASP A 47 -5.76 -0.41 19.57
N GLY A 48 -6.55 0.28 18.75
CA GLY A 48 -6.02 1.11 17.67
C GLY A 48 -5.41 0.35 16.49
N ARG A 49 -4.58 1.06 15.72
CA ARG A 49 -4.03 0.58 14.44
C ARG A 49 -2.73 -0.18 14.65
N VAL A 50 -2.59 -1.34 14.03
CA VAL A 50 -1.32 -2.05 13.98
C VAL A 50 -0.36 -1.40 12.98
N ARG A 51 0.87 -1.14 13.41
CA ARG A 51 1.96 -0.57 12.60
C ARG A 51 3.21 -1.44 12.72
N PRO A 52 4.04 -1.52 11.66
CA PRO A 52 5.33 -2.21 11.73
C PRO A 52 6.32 -1.39 12.58
N TYR A 53 7.03 -2.06 13.50
CA TYR A 53 8.15 -1.51 14.25
C TYR A 53 9.34 -2.49 14.19
N PRO A 54 10.58 -2.06 14.50
CA PRO A 54 11.74 -2.96 14.56
C PRO A 54 11.59 -4.14 15.53
N CYS A 55 10.75 -4.01 16.56
CA CYS A 55 10.45 -5.10 17.49
C CYS A 55 9.29 -6.00 17.03
N GLY A 56 8.76 -5.80 15.83
CA GLY A 56 7.57 -6.46 15.29
C GLY A 56 6.35 -5.53 15.23
N PRO A 57 5.24 -5.97 14.59
CA PRO A 57 4.00 -5.21 14.53
C PRO A 57 3.41 -4.93 15.93
N ARG A 58 3.01 -3.69 16.17
CA ARG A 58 2.40 -3.24 17.44
C ARG A 58 1.14 -2.42 17.15
N CYS A 59 0.11 -2.66 17.96
CA CYS A 59 -1.06 -1.79 18.04
C CYS A 59 -0.73 -0.51 18.83
N ASP A 60 -1.64 0.46 18.87
CA ASP A 60 -1.38 1.76 19.51
C ASP A 60 -1.10 1.59 21.02
N HIS A 61 -1.77 0.63 21.69
CA HIS A 61 -1.52 0.25 23.08
C HIS A 61 -0.07 -0.18 23.35
N HIS A 62 0.49 -0.95 22.42
CA HIS A 62 1.79 -1.59 22.56
C HIS A 62 2.89 -0.90 21.74
N ALA A 63 2.61 0.28 21.19
CA ALA A 63 3.58 1.05 20.43
C ALA A 63 4.77 1.41 21.33
N PRO A 64 6.02 1.35 20.80
CA PRO A 64 7.18 1.84 21.53
C PRO A 64 6.97 3.29 21.95
N ARG A 65 7.21 3.59 23.22
CA ARG A 65 7.10 4.97 23.70
C ARG A 65 8.16 5.84 23.01
N PRO A 66 7.81 7.01 22.47
CA PRO A 66 8.80 7.95 21.99
C PRO A 66 9.75 8.29 23.14
N ARG A 67 11.05 8.36 22.83
CA ARG A 67 12.05 8.85 23.79
C ARG A 67 11.66 10.28 24.14
N PRO A 68 11.66 10.68 25.43
CA PRO A 68 11.40 12.06 25.79
C PRO A 68 12.41 12.97 25.08
N ALA A 69 11.91 14.07 24.50
CA ALA A 69 12.77 15.15 24.01
C ALA A 69 13.41 15.80 25.23
N GLY A 70 14.74 15.67 25.35
CA GLY A 70 15.54 16.38 26.33
C GLY A 70 15.84 17.80 25.88
#